data_AF-A0A927DDF7-F1
#
_entry.id   AF-A0A927DDF7-F1
#
_cell.length_a   1.000
_cell.length_b   1.000
_cell.length_c   1.000
_cell.angle_alpha   90.00
_cell.angle_beta   90.00
_cell.angle_gamma   90.00
#
_symmetry.space_group_name_H-M   'P 1'
#
loop_
_entity.id
_entity.type
_entity.pdbx_description
1 polymer ?
#
loop_
_entity_poly.entity_id
_entity_poly.type
_entity_poly.pdbx_seq_one_letter_code
_entity_poly.pdbx_strand_id
1 'polypeptide(L)'
;MDLLEKNDHLPAVDLQRFNQQAGQPPGAYPVSWQVNGVTLDARKTVTFRQNDRGQLTPCLKPEDLLQAGVNPAVLSQAPGATSRSCPELNALLPGSTVNSILLISGW
;
A
#
# COMPACT_ATOMS: atom_id res chain seq x y z
N MET A 1 -3.13 -15.67 -30.14
CA MET A 1 -4.20 -15.68 -29.14
C MET A 1 -3.88 -14.54 -28.21
N ASP A 2 -4.66 -13.45 -28.23
CA ASP A 2 -4.50 -12.37 -27.25
C ASP A 2 -5.10 -12.88 -25.94
N LEU A 3 -4.23 -13.14 -24.96
CA LEU A 3 -4.63 -13.70 -23.66
C LEU A 3 -5.23 -12.65 -22.72
N LEU A 4 -5.17 -11.38 -23.10
CA LEU A 4 -5.72 -10.26 -22.36
C LEU A 4 -6.74 -9.51 -23.21
N GLU A 5 -7.90 -9.28 -22.63
CA GLU A 5 -8.89 -8.38 -23.18
C GLU A 5 -8.37 -6.94 -23.02
N LYS A 6 -7.89 -6.34 -24.11
CA LYS A 6 -7.45 -4.94 -24.11
C LYS A 6 -8.68 -4.05 -24.07
N ASN A 7 -8.87 -3.36 -22.95
CA ASN A 7 -9.87 -2.30 -22.87
C ASN A 7 -9.26 -1.01 -23.44
N ASP A 8 -9.69 -0.60 -24.64
CA ASP A 8 -9.18 0.59 -25.34
C ASP A 8 -9.45 1.92 -24.60
N HIS A 9 -10.28 1.89 -23.56
CA HIS A 9 -10.56 3.04 -22.69
C HIS A 9 -9.61 3.14 -21.49
N LEU A 10 -8.74 2.14 -21.27
CA LEU A 10 -7.75 2.17 -20.18
C LEU A 10 -6.35 2.52 -20.73
N PRO A 11 -5.52 3.23 -19.93
CA PRO A 11 -4.12 3.43 -20.27
C PRO A 11 -3.43 2.10 -20.54
N ALA A 12 -2.48 2.08 -21.47
CA ALA A 12 -1.67 0.90 -21.73
C ALA A 12 -0.97 0.47 -20.44
N VAL A 13 -1.29 -0.73 -19.96
CA VAL A 13 -0.60 -1.35 -18.83
C VAL A 13 0.62 -2.06 -19.39
N ASP A 14 1.81 -1.71 -18.90
CA ASP A 14 3.01 -2.51 -19.18
C ASP A 14 2.85 -3.86 -18.48
N LEU A 15 2.60 -4.91 -19.26
CA LEU A 15 2.39 -6.26 -18.77
C LEU A 15 3.71 -6.96 -18.43
N GLN A 16 4.84 -6.51 -18.97
CA GLN A 16 6.14 -7.12 -18.68
C GLN A 16 6.51 -7.00 -17.20
N ARG A 17 5.96 -5.98 -16.53
CA ARG A 17 6.13 -5.79 -15.09
C ARG A 17 5.76 -7.04 -14.28
N PHE A 18 4.72 -7.79 -14.69
CA PHE A 18 4.25 -8.96 -13.93
C PHE A 18 5.25 -10.12 -13.93
N ASN A 19 6.22 -10.11 -14.86
CA ASN A 19 7.30 -11.09 -14.91
C ASN A 19 8.46 -10.76 -13.96
N GLN A 20 8.42 -9.59 -13.30
CA GLN A 20 9.46 -9.14 -12.37
C GLN A 20 9.07 -9.47 -10.93
N GLN A 21 10.07 -9.76 -10.09
CA GLN A 21 9.88 -9.83 -8.64
C GLN A 21 9.43 -8.44 -8.14
N ALA A 22 8.33 -8.38 -7.38
CA ALA A 22 7.62 -7.13 -7.04
C ALA A 22 6.96 -6.40 -8.24
N GLY A 23 6.63 -7.14 -9.30
CA GLY A 23 5.98 -6.65 -10.52
C GLY A 23 4.57 -6.05 -10.36
N GLN A 24 4.01 -6.11 -9.17
CA GLN A 24 2.63 -5.71 -8.90
C GLN A 24 2.42 -4.20 -9.13
N PRO A 25 1.33 -3.80 -9.84
CA PRO A 25 1.04 -2.39 -10.10
C PRO A 25 0.61 -1.61 -8.86
N PRO A 26 0.79 -0.27 -8.85
CA PRO A 26 0.10 0.57 -7.88
C PRO A 26 -1.41 0.44 -8.07
N GLY A 27 -2.17 0.49 -6.98
CA GLY A 27 -3.60 0.24 -7.00
C GLY A 27 -4.18 -0.13 -5.64
N ALA A 28 -5.49 -0.37 -5.60
CA ALA A 28 -6.17 -0.81 -4.40
C ALA A 28 -6.14 -2.33 -4.29
N TYR A 29 -5.63 -2.86 -3.18
CA TYR A 29 -5.53 -4.29 -2.93
C TYR A 29 -6.24 -4.66 -1.63
N PRO A 30 -7.01 -5.76 -1.60
CA PRO A 30 -7.40 -6.37 -0.34
C PRO A 30 -6.16 -7.00 0.31
N VAL A 31 -5.92 -6.69 1.58
CA VAL A 31 -4.79 -7.19 2.36
C VAL A 31 -5.26 -7.70 3.71
N SER A 32 -4.53 -8.70 4.23
CA SER A 32 -4.55 -8.99 5.66
C SER A 32 -3.63 -7.98 6.34
N TRP A 33 -4.20 -7.15 7.20
CA TRP A 33 -3.52 -6.02 7.84
C TRP A 33 -3.01 -6.44 9.22
N GLN A 34 -1.69 -6.43 9.38
CA GLN A 34 -1.01 -6.84 10.61
C GLN A 34 -0.05 -5.76 11.11
N VAL A 35 0.03 -5.59 12.42
CA VAL A 35 0.95 -4.67 13.10
C VAL A 35 1.65 -5.43 14.21
N ASN A 36 2.99 -5.46 14.18
CA ASN A 36 3.82 -6.18 15.15
C ASN A 36 3.39 -7.65 15.38
N GLY A 37 2.96 -8.32 14.31
CA GLY A 37 2.50 -9.72 14.35
C GLY A 37 1.03 -9.91 14.76
N VAL A 38 0.31 -8.85 15.14
CA VAL A 38 -1.11 -8.91 15.47
C VAL A 38 -1.95 -8.55 14.26
N THR A 39 -2.91 -9.41 13.90
CA THR A 39 -3.87 -9.11 12.82
C THR A 39 -4.94 -8.16 13.35
N LEU A 40 -5.04 -6.98 12.76
CA LEU A 40 -6.01 -5.96 13.11
C LEU A 40 -7.25 -6.01 12.21
N ASP A 41 -7.08 -6.41 10.96
CA ASP A 41 -8.16 -6.65 10.00
C ASP A 41 -7.73 -7.74 9.02
N ALA A 42 -8.52 -8.80 8.90
CA ALA A 42 -8.23 -9.90 7.99
C ALA A 42 -8.43 -9.52 6.51
N ARG A 43 -9.16 -8.44 6.22
CA ARG A 43 -9.47 -8.00 4.86
C ARG A 43 -9.73 -6.49 4.77
N LYS A 44 -8.65 -5.71 4.87
CA LYS A 44 -8.66 -4.26 4.62
C LYS A 44 -8.34 -3.98 3.16
N THR A 45 -9.06 -3.04 2.53
CA THR A 45 -8.61 -2.51 1.22
C THR A 45 -7.63 -1.36 1.44
N VAL A 46 -6.41 -1.49 0.93
CA VAL A 46 -5.36 -0.47 1.03
C VAL A 46 -4.92 -0.06 -0.37
N THR A 47 -4.77 1.24 -0.60
CA THR A 47 -4.18 1.75 -1.85
C THR A 47 -2.68 1.74 -1.74
N PHE A 48 -1.99 1.19 -2.72
CA PHE A 48 -0.53 1.16 -2.82
C PHE A 48 -0.05 2.09 -3.92
N ARG A 49 1.01 2.84 -3.63
CA ARG A 49 1.71 3.73 -4.58
C ARG A 49 3.12 3.20 -4.80
N GLN A 50 3.69 3.45 -5.97
CA GLN A 50 5.11 3.17 -6.18
C GLN A 50 5.93 4.35 -5.66
N ASN A 51 6.99 4.06 -4.91
CA ASN A 51 8.04 5.04 -4.60
C ASN A 51 9.01 5.18 -5.78
N ASP A 52 10.00 6.08 -5.64
CA ASP A 52 11.02 6.34 -6.68
C ASP A 52 11.89 5.12 -7.03
N ARG A 53 11.86 4.06 -6.21
CA ARG A 53 12.55 2.79 -6.43
C ARG A 53 11.65 1.72 -7.05
N GLY A 54 10.42 2.09 -7.44
CA GLY A 54 9.43 1.18 -8.00
C GLY A 54 8.76 0.24 -6.98
N GLN A 55 9.08 0.35 -5.70
CA GLN A 55 8.50 -0.49 -4.64
C GLN A 55 7.12 0.02 -4.25
N LEU A 56 6.20 -0.91 -3.98
CA LEU A 56 4.87 -0.56 -3.48
C LEU A 56 4.93 -0.15 -2.00
N THR A 57 4.35 1.01 -1.73
CA THR A 57 4.21 1.62 -0.41
C THR A 57 2.72 1.80 -0.12
N PRO A 58 2.23 1.35 1.04
CA PRO A 58 0.82 1.51 1.39
C PRO A 58 0.52 2.97 1.73
N CYS A 59 -0.61 3.44 1.23
CA CYS A 59 -1.18 4.73 1.53
C CYS A 59 -2.07 4.56 2.78
N LEU A 60 -1.46 4.66 3.98
CA LEU A 60 -2.19 4.58 5.25
C LEU A 60 -2.59 5.98 5.70
N LYS A 61 -3.85 6.15 6.04
CA LYS A 61 -4.36 7.43 6.54
C LYS A 61 -4.18 7.53 8.06
N PRO A 62 -4.26 8.73 8.66
CA PRO A 62 -4.17 8.89 10.11
C PRO A 62 -5.12 7.97 10.89
N GLU A 63 -6.34 7.75 10.41
CA GLU A 63 -7.29 6.81 11.02
C GLU A 63 -6.79 5.35 11.05
N ASP A 64 -6.09 4.91 10.01
CA ASP A 64 -5.50 3.57 9.94
C ASP A 64 -4.36 3.42 10.95
N LEU A 65 -3.58 4.50 11.14
CA LEU A 65 -2.48 4.55 12.09
C LEU A 65 -2.98 4.58 13.54
N LEU A 66 -4.09 5.28 13.81
CA LEU A 66 -4.77 5.24 15.11
C LEU A 66 -5.28 3.83 15.42
N GLN A 67 -5.91 3.15 14.44
CA GLN A 67 -6.32 1.76 14.59
C GLN A 67 -5.12 0.83 14.83
N ALA A 68 -3.97 1.15 14.24
CA ALA A 68 -2.70 0.46 14.48
C ALA A 68 -2.06 0.74 15.86
N GLY A 69 -2.67 1.61 16.68
CA GLY A 69 -2.17 1.96 18.01
C GLY A 69 -1.09 3.05 18.02
N VAL A 70 -0.90 3.77 16.92
CA VAL A 70 0.01 4.92 16.88
C VAL A 70 -0.51 6.01 17.81
N ASN A 71 0.37 6.57 18.63
CA ASN A 71 0.03 7.63 19.57
C ASN A 71 -0.52 8.87 18.82
N PRO A 72 -1.74 9.35 19.13
CA PRO A 72 -2.33 10.53 18.49
C PRO A 72 -1.44 11.77 18.53
N ALA A 73 -0.63 11.94 19.58
CA ALA A 73 0.27 13.07 19.73
C ALA A 73 1.41 13.08 18.69
N VAL A 74 1.77 11.92 18.13
CA VAL A 74 2.75 11.81 17.04
C VAL A 74 2.10 12.21 15.72
N LEU A 75 0.84 11.81 15.50
CA LEU A 75 0.09 12.15 14.29
C LEU A 75 -0.23 13.65 14.19
N SER A 76 -0.53 14.31 15.31
CA SER A 76 -0.83 15.74 15.34
C SER A 76 0.39 16.63 15.05
N GLN A 77 1.61 16.10 15.23
CA GLN A 77 2.86 16.81 14.97
C GLN A 77 3.34 16.66 13.53
N ALA A 78 2.74 15.76 12.75
CA ALA A 78 3.13 15.47 11.38
C ALA A 78 2.64 16.57 10.42
N PRO A 79 3.52 17.41 9.84
CA PRO A 79 3.10 18.48 8.95
C PRO A 79 2.43 17.89 7.72
N GLY A 80 1.20 18.32 7.44
CA GLY A 80 0.45 17.87 6.26
C GLY A 80 -0.32 16.55 6.44
N ALA A 81 -0.31 15.94 7.63
CA ALA A 81 -1.12 14.75 7.96
C ALA A 81 -2.60 15.12 8.15
N THR A 82 -3.30 15.36 7.04
CA THR A 82 -4.76 15.46 7.00
C THR A 82 -5.39 14.08 6.84
N SER A 83 -6.69 13.92 7.12
CA SER A 83 -7.42 12.66 6.89
C SER A 83 -7.41 12.17 5.43
N ARG A 84 -6.92 12.96 4.48
CA ARG A 84 -6.78 12.58 3.06
C ARG A 84 -5.35 12.31 2.62
N SER A 85 -4.35 12.72 3.41
CA SER A 85 -2.94 12.47 3.10
C SER A 85 -2.50 11.12 3.65
N CYS A 86 -1.59 10.46 2.93
CA CYS A 86 -0.89 9.29 3.42
C CYS A 86 0.52 9.73 3.84
N PRO A 87 0.77 9.93 5.15
CA PRO A 87 2.07 10.37 5.63
C PRO A 87 3.15 9.34 5.32
N GLU A 88 4.37 9.83 5.08
CA GLU A 88 5.56 8.98 4.98
C GLU A 88 5.85 8.33 6.34
N LEU A 89 5.61 7.02 6.44
CA LEU A 89 5.70 6.27 7.70
C LEU A 89 7.08 6.34 8.35
N ASN A 90 8.15 6.29 7.56
CA ASN A 90 9.51 6.37 8.09
C ASN A 90 9.84 7.75 8.67
N ALA A 91 9.21 8.82 8.16
CA ALA A 91 9.37 10.17 8.70
C ALA A 91 8.55 10.35 9.98
N LEU A 92 7.36 9.74 10.01
CA LEU A 92 6.44 9.82 11.14
C LEU A 92 6.86 8.93 12.31
N LEU A 93 7.34 7.73 12.02
CA LEU A 93 7.69 6.67 12.97
C LEU A 93 9.09 6.14 12.63
N PRO A 94 10.16 6.85 13.06
CA PRO A 94 11.52 6.44 12.80
C PRO A 94 11.80 5.01 13.31
N GLY A 95 12.42 4.18 12.47
CA GLY A 95 12.70 2.77 12.79
C GLY A 95 11.54 1.81 12.56
N SER A 96 10.35 2.30 12.16
CA SER A 96 9.29 1.44 11.67
C SER A 96 9.69 0.74 10.35
N THR A 97 9.14 -0.44 10.12
CA THR A 97 9.29 -1.15 8.84
C THR A 97 7.92 -1.56 8.34
N VAL A 98 7.76 -1.53 7.02
CA VAL A 98 6.56 -1.98 6.34
C VAL A 98 6.96 -3.03 5.33
N ASN A 99 6.38 -4.22 5.47
CA ASN A 99 6.49 -5.27 4.48
C ASN A 99 5.11 -5.52 3.87
N SER A 100 5.03 -5.50 2.55
CA SER A 100 3.80 -5.68 1.81
C SER A 100 3.96 -6.87 0.88
N ILE A 101 3.29 -7.96 1.21
CA ILE A 101 3.26 -9.17 0.40
C ILE A 101 1.92 -9.19 -0.33
N LEU A 102 1.96 -8.92 -1.64
CA LEU A 102 0.81 -9.07 -2.51
C LEU A 102 0.93 -10.41 -3.22
N LEU A 103 0.05 -11.35 -2.84
CA LEU A 103 -0.05 -12.64 -3.50
C LEU A 103 -1.04 -12.49 -4.66
N ILE A 104 -0.57 -12.73 -5.88
CA ILE A 104 -1.47 -12.97 -7.01
C ILE A 104 -1.92 -14.43 -6.88
N SER A 105 -3.06 -14.67 -6.23
CA SER A 105 -3.67 -16.00 -6.21
C SER A 105 -4.40 -16.21 -7.54
N GLY A 106 -3.73 -16.84 -8.51
CA GLY A 106 -4.33 -17.13 -9.81
C GLY A 106 -3.32 -17.56 -10.85
N TRP A 107 -2.88 -18.82 -10.78
CA TRP A 107 -2.56 -19.67 -11.93
C TRP A 107 -3.00 -21.10 -11.57
#